data_AF-A0A084TAB4-F1
#
_entry.id   AF-A0A084TAB4-F1
#
_cell.length_a   1.000
_cell.length_b   1.000
_cell.length_c   1.000
_cell.angle_alpha   90.00
_cell.angle_beta   90.00
_cell.angle_gamma   90.00
#
_symmetry.space_group_name_H-M   'P 1'
#
loop_
_entity.id
_entity.type
_entity.pdbx_description
1 polymer ?
#
loop_
_entity_poly.entity_id
_entity_poly.type
_entity_poly.pdbx_seq_one_letter_code
_entity_poly.pdbx_strand_id
1 'polypeptide(L)'
;MTQFHSVPTSQASLALGMIGLGHAWAMYVPELGKTIQPVLATIGALLLIPVLLKYLLNRHIFSADIKHPLTGSLMAPMSMALLILCDYLAVIRPLIAYPLWFAALMLHILMAILFFFYQIKNFKIANIVPSWFLYPVGLISSSLAGTQFGHTVYSETIASVCIAIYFFMLPLVLYRLVFEGMLRKRARPTIAIMAAPINLTLSAYLVNFPEPDPILTGALAGIAITMTLLIYLCYFRLLRLKFQPSIAAITFPSVISSIAMYRLTDFFEGEYPHWHWLHNFGFLELSVATLAVIWVSFGFIKMYWPELGQEK
;
A
#
# COMPACT_ATOMS: atom_id res chain seq x y z
N MET A 1 8.15 -2.12 -29.29
CA MET A 1 8.45 -2.95 -28.08
C MET A 1 9.45 -2.30 -27.12
N THR A 2 10.18 -1.25 -27.50
CA THR A 2 11.16 -0.53 -26.66
C THR A 2 10.57 0.34 -25.54
N GLN A 3 9.26 0.65 -25.58
CA GLN A 3 8.64 1.66 -24.70
C GLN A 3 8.37 1.18 -23.26
N PHE A 4 8.29 -0.13 -22.99
CA PHE A 4 7.93 -0.66 -21.66
C PHE A 4 9.13 -0.91 -20.73
N HIS A 5 10.36 -0.88 -21.22
CA HIS A 5 11.55 -1.16 -20.39
C HIS A 5 11.80 -0.09 -19.32
N SER A 6 11.44 1.16 -19.61
CA SER A 6 11.73 2.34 -18.79
C SER A 6 10.63 2.68 -17.77
N VAL A 7 9.52 1.94 -17.75
CA VAL A 7 8.42 2.20 -16.81
C VAL A 7 8.92 2.01 -15.37
N PRO A 8 8.82 3.03 -14.49
CA PRO A 8 9.26 2.89 -13.11
C PRO A 8 8.35 1.93 -12.34
N THR A 9 8.96 1.00 -11.59
CA THR A 9 8.25 0.05 -10.73
C THR A 9 7.35 0.75 -9.71
N SER A 10 7.79 1.91 -9.22
CA SER A 10 7.06 2.73 -8.26
C SER A 10 5.76 3.33 -8.80
N GLN A 11 5.52 3.30 -10.12
CA GLN A 11 4.20 3.63 -10.67
C GLN A 11 3.11 2.71 -10.13
N ALA A 12 3.44 1.46 -9.78
CA ALA A 12 2.50 0.56 -9.12
C ALA A 12 2.09 1.05 -7.72
N SER A 13 2.96 1.78 -7.01
CA SER A 13 2.61 2.41 -5.74
C SER A 13 1.60 3.54 -5.93
N LEU A 14 1.74 4.34 -7.00
CA LEU A 14 0.75 5.35 -7.36
C LEU A 14 -0.58 4.68 -7.75
N ALA A 15 -0.55 3.62 -8.54
CA ALA A 15 -1.75 2.87 -8.90
C ALA A 15 -2.49 2.35 -7.66
N LEU A 16 -1.77 1.73 -6.72
CA LEU A 16 -2.30 1.29 -5.44
C LEU A 16 -2.91 2.46 -4.64
N GLY A 17 -2.22 3.60 -4.57
CA GLY A 17 -2.72 4.82 -3.93
C GLY A 17 -3.98 5.36 -4.59
N MET A 18 -4.06 5.39 -5.92
CA MET A 18 -5.24 5.85 -6.67
C MET A 18 -6.46 4.99 -6.39
N ILE A 19 -6.33 3.66 -6.46
CA ILE A 19 -7.44 2.73 -6.21
C ILE A 19 -7.93 2.88 -4.76
N GLY A 20 -7.00 2.90 -3.79
CA GLY A 20 -7.34 3.10 -2.39
C GLY A 20 -7.96 4.47 -2.12
N LEU A 21 -7.54 5.52 -2.81
CA LEU A 21 -8.07 6.87 -2.62
C LEU A 21 -9.56 6.93 -3.02
N GLY A 22 -9.93 6.25 -4.11
CA GLY A 22 -11.34 6.10 -4.49
C GLY A 22 -12.16 5.40 -3.42
N HIS A 23 -11.61 4.35 -2.82
CA HIS A 23 -12.27 3.66 -1.70
C HIS A 23 -12.41 4.55 -0.46
N ALA A 24 -11.36 5.31 -0.10
CA ALA A 24 -11.40 6.23 1.02
C ALA A 24 -12.48 7.31 0.86
N TRP A 25 -12.55 7.96 -0.32
CA TRP A 25 -13.61 8.94 -0.60
C TRP A 25 -15.02 8.33 -0.57
N ALA A 26 -15.19 7.08 -1.02
CA ALA A 26 -16.47 6.36 -0.93
C ALA A 26 -16.94 6.13 0.50
N MET A 27 -16.03 6.02 1.46
CA MET A 27 -16.38 5.91 2.88
C MET A 27 -16.72 7.27 3.51
N TYR A 28 -15.88 8.30 3.32
CA TYR A 28 -16.10 9.59 3.98
C TYR A 28 -17.21 10.44 3.36
N VAL A 29 -17.37 10.41 2.04
CA VAL A 29 -18.36 11.22 1.32
C VAL A 29 -19.05 10.35 0.28
N PRO A 30 -19.99 9.47 0.66
CA PRO A 30 -20.56 8.45 -0.23
C PRO A 30 -21.13 9.00 -1.54
N GLU A 31 -21.79 10.17 -1.51
CA GLU A 31 -22.38 10.80 -2.70
C GLU A 31 -21.33 11.17 -3.75
N LEU A 32 -20.22 11.80 -3.33
CA LEU A 32 -19.09 12.10 -4.22
C LEU A 32 -18.32 10.82 -4.58
N GLY A 33 -18.09 9.98 -3.57
CA GLY A 33 -17.30 8.77 -3.63
C GLY A 33 -17.82 7.75 -4.65
N LYS A 34 -19.14 7.54 -4.74
CA LYS A 34 -19.77 6.68 -5.77
C LYS A 34 -19.41 7.12 -7.19
N THR A 35 -19.25 8.43 -7.42
CA THR A 35 -18.88 8.96 -8.73
C THR A 35 -17.37 8.86 -8.98
N ILE A 36 -16.53 9.15 -7.99
CA ILE A 36 -15.07 9.23 -8.20
C ILE A 36 -14.35 7.89 -8.07
N GLN A 37 -14.87 6.95 -7.26
CA GLN A 37 -14.27 5.63 -7.05
C GLN A 37 -14.07 4.85 -8.36
N PRO A 38 -15.07 4.70 -9.28
CA PRO A 38 -14.85 4.01 -10.55
C PRO A 38 -13.78 4.69 -11.41
N VAL A 39 -13.74 6.03 -11.41
CA VAL A 39 -12.77 6.82 -12.18
C VAL A 39 -11.35 6.57 -11.64
N LEU A 40 -11.16 6.68 -10.33
CA LEU A 40 -9.86 6.46 -9.69
C LEU A 40 -9.39 5.01 -9.79
N ALA A 41 -10.30 4.03 -9.66
CA ALA A 41 -10.00 2.62 -9.88
C ALA A 41 -9.55 2.36 -11.33
N THR A 42 -10.23 2.97 -12.31
CA THR A 42 -9.87 2.85 -13.73
C THR A 42 -8.51 3.49 -14.02
N ILE A 43 -8.25 4.70 -13.53
CA ILE A 43 -6.94 5.35 -13.70
C ILE A 43 -5.85 4.52 -13.02
N GLY A 44 -6.09 4.01 -11.81
CA GLY A 44 -5.17 3.12 -11.11
C GLY A 44 -4.85 1.86 -11.92
N ALA A 45 -5.86 1.21 -12.50
CA ALA A 45 -5.67 0.05 -13.39
C ALA A 45 -4.84 0.41 -14.63
N LEU A 46 -5.13 1.56 -15.28
CA LEU A 46 -4.37 2.04 -16.43
C LEU A 46 -2.91 2.36 -16.09
N LEU A 47 -2.65 2.90 -14.89
CA LEU A 47 -1.29 3.10 -14.40
C LEU A 47 -0.58 1.78 -14.09
N LEU A 48 -1.29 0.73 -13.69
CA LEU A 48 -0.69 -0.55 -13.34
C LEU A 48 -0.31 -1.38 -14.57
N ILE A 49 -1.11 -1.35 -15.63
CA ILE A 49 -0.93 -2.18 -16.84
C ILE A 49 0.48 -2.09 -17.43
N PRO A 50 1.08 -0.90 -17.68
CA PRO A 50 2.43 -0.80 -18.22
C PRO A 50 3.50 -1.44 -17.33
N VAL A 51 3.32 -1.39 -16.00
CA VAL A 51 4.26 -1.99 -15.04
C VAL A 51 4.16 -3.51 -15.09
N LEU A 52 2.95 -4.07 -15.17
CA LEU A 52 2.75 -5.51 -15.34
C LEU A 52 3.34 -5.99 -16.66
N LEU A 53 3.04 -5.31 -17.77
CA LEU A 53 3.57 -5.64 -19.10
C LEU A 53 5.10 -5.58 -19.13
N LYS A 54 5.72 -4.60 -18.48
CA LYS A 54 7.19 -4.53 -18.34
C LYS A 54 7.76 -5.84 -17.82
N TYR A 55 7.22 -6.39 -16.74
CA TYR A 55 7.78 -7.58 -16.10
C TYR A 55 7.34 -8.89 -16.76
N LEU A 56 6.13 -8.94 -17.31
CA LEU A 56 5.62 -10.09 -18.06
C LEU A 56 6.42 -10.30 -19.36
N LEU A 57 6.69 -9.22 -20.09
CA LEU A 57 7.39 -9.29 -21.38
C LEU A 57 8.92 -9.36 -21.22
N ASN A 58 9.48 -8.97 -20.07
CA ASN A 58 10.92 -8.88 -19.86
C ASN A 58 11.39 -9.68 -18.64
N ARG A 59 11.46 -11.01 -18.80
CA ARG A 59 11.87 -11.94 -17.73
C ARG A 59 13.23 -11.61 -17.12
N HIS A 60 14.19 -11.16 -17.94
CA HIS A 60 15.52 -10.75 -17.45
C HIS A 60 15.42 -9.58 -16.46
N ILE A 61 14.59 -8.57 -16.77
CA ILE A 61 14.39 -7.40 -15.89
C ILE A 61 13.70 -7.83 -14.59
N PHE A 62 12.67 -8.68 -14.68
CA PHE A 62 12.04 -9.25 -13.49
C PHE A 62 13.06 -9.96 -12.60
N SER A 63 13.89 -10.83 -13.18
CA SER A 63 14.92 -11.57 -12.42
C SER A 63 15.97 -10.65 -11.81
N ALA A 64 16.38 -9.59 -12.51
CA ALA A 64 17.34 -8.61 -11.99
C ALA A 64 16.75 -7.81 -10.82
N ASP A 65 15.52 -7.31 -10.98
CA ASP A 65 14.88 -6.44 -9.98
C ASP A 65 14.48 -7.20 -8.71
N ILE A 66 13.91 -8.41 -8.83
CA ILE A 66 13.43 -9.19 -7.67
C ILE A 66 14.58 -9.63 -6.74
N LYS A 67 15.80 -9.76 -7.27
CA LYS A 67 17.00 -10.07 -6.48
C LYS A 67 17.50 -8.89 -5.66
N HIS A 68 17.18 -7.66 -6.06
CA HIS A 68 17.70 -6.46 -5.42
C HIS A 68 16.91 -6.12 -4.12
N PRO A 69 17.57 -5.89 -2.97
CA PRO A 69 16.90 -5.68 -1.67
C PRO A 69 15.85 -4.56 -1.65
N LEU A 70 16.17 -3.42 -2.28
CA LEU A 70 15.26 -2.27 -2.37
C LEU A 70 14.23 -2.45 -3.50
N THR A 71 14.68 -2.47 -4.77
CA THR A 71 13.79 -2.56 -5.94
C THR A 71 12.86 -3.77 -5.88
N GLY A 72 13.37 -4.95 -5.49
CA GLY A 72 12.57 -6.16 -5.38
C GLY A 72 11.45 -6.04 -4.35
N SER A 73 11.68 -5.40 -3.21
CA SER A 73 10.63 -5.13 -2.21
C SER A 73 9.58 -4.12 -2.72
N LEU A 74 10.00 -3.14 -3.53
CA LEU A 74 9.11 -2.15 -4.14
C LEU A 74 8.32 -2.68 -5.34
N MET A 75 8.48 -3.96 -5.71
CA MET A 75 7.65 -4.62 -6.71
C MET A 75 6.31 -5.11 -6.11
N ALA A 76 6.23 -5.35 -4.80
CA ALA A 76 5.03 -5.84 -4.12
C ALA A 76 3.74 -5.01 -4.37
N PRO A 77 3.79 -3.66 -4.47
CA PRO A 77 2.63 -2.84 -4.80
C PRO A 77 1.92 -3.23 -6.11
N MET A 78 2.60 -3.90 -7.05
CA MET A 78 1.95 -4.37 -8.28
C MET A 78 0.84 -5.37 -8.00
N SER A 79 1.12 -6.41 -7.21
CA SER A 79 0.14 -7.42 -6.87
C SER A 79 -0.82 -6.94 -5.79
N MET A 80 -0.37 -6.08 -4.86
CA MET A 80 -1.28 -5.44 -3.90
C MET A 80 -2.32 -4.56 -4.59
N ALA A 81 -1.94 -3.77 -5.61
CA ALA A 81 -2.86 -2.96 -6.38
C ALA A 81 -3.94 -3.81 -7.08
N LEU A 82 -3.56 -4.98 -7.62
CA LEU A 82 -4.53 -5.93 -8.16
C LEU A 82 -5.48 -6.46 -7.09
N LEU A 83 -4.97 -6.83 -5.91
CA LEU A 83 -5.79 -7.36 -4.82
C LEU A 83 -6.80 -6.31 -4.30
N ILE A 84 -6.38 -5.05 -4.15
CA ILE A 84 -7.27 -3.94 -3.76
C ILE A 84 -8.26 -3.60 -4.89
N LEU A 85 -7.85 -3.71 -6.16
CA LEU A 85 -8.78 -3.57 -7.30
C LEU A 85 -9.85 -4.67 -7.28
N CYS A 86 -9.46 -5.89 -6.92
CA CYS A 86 -10.40 -7.00 -6.78
C CYS A 86 -11.40 -6.79 -5.65
N ASP A 87 -11.01 -6.16 -4.54
CA ASP A 87 -11.93 -5.79 -3.45
C ASP A 87 -13.05 -4.87 -3.94
N TYR A 88 -12.70 -3.84 -4.72
CA TYR A 88 -13.68 -2.98 -5.39
C TYR A 88 -14.55 -3.75 -6.40
N LEU A 89 -13.94 -4.60 -7.23
CA LEU A 89 -14.65 -5.36 -8.25
C LEU A 89 -15.51 -6.50 -7.66
N ALA A 90 -15.23 -6.97 -6.45
CA ALA A 90 -15.97 -8.04 -5.81
C ALA A 90 -17.45 -7.67 -5.63
N VAL A 91 -17.74 -6.41 -5.31
CA VAL A 91 -19.10 -5.88 -5.16
C VAL A 91 -19.81 -5.72 -6.51
N ILE A 92 -19.08 -5.34 -7.57
CA ILE A 92 -19.69 -4.89 -8.84
C ILE A 92 -19.73 -6.01 -9.89
N ARG A 93 -18.63 -6.76 -10.01
CA ARG A 93 -18.45 -7.84 -11.00
C ARG A 93 -17.68 -9.03 -10.40
N PRO A 94 -18.29 -9.78 -9.45
CA PRO A 94 -17.63 -10.91 -8.79
C PRO A 94 -17.02 -11.94 -9.75
N LEU A 95 -17.70 -12.21 -10.88
CA LEU A 95 -17.23 -13.15 -11.92
C LEU A 95 -15.88 -12.76 -12.55
N ILE A 96 -15.58 -11.47 -12.63
CA ILE A 96 -14.28 -10.97 -13.12
C ILE A 96 -13.29 -10.86 -11.96
N ALA A 97 -13.78 -10.41 -10.80
CA ALA A 97 -12.96 -10.14 -9.62
C ALA A 97 -12.31 -11.42 -9.07
N TYR A 98 -13.04 -12.53 -9.02
CA TYR A 98 -12.57 -13.79 -8.45
C TYR A 98 -11.33 -14.40 -9.16
N PRO A 99 -11.35 -14.65 -10.49
CA PRO A 99 -10.16 -15.17 -11.18
C PRO A 99 -8.99 -14.17 -11.14
N LEU A 100 -9.26 -12.87 -11.21
CA LEU A 100 -8.23 -11.83 -11.08
C LEU A 100 -7.60 -11.83 -9.68
N TRP A 101 -8.41 -11.99 -8.64
CA TRP A 101 -7.97 -12.04 -7.24
C TRP A 101 -7.07 -13.24 -7.01
N PHE A 102 -7.48 -14.42 -7.50
CA PHE A 102 -6.67 -15.64 -7.39
C PHE A 102 -5.33 -15.49 -8.12
N ALA A 103 -5.33 -14.94 -9.35
CA ALA A 103 -4.10 -14.68 -10.09
C ALA A 103 -3.19 -13.66 -9.37
N ALA A 104 -3.76 -12.59 -8.80
CA ALA A 104 -3.04 -11.58 -8.05
C ALA A 104 -2.43 -12.14 -6.75
N LEU A 105 -3.17 -13.00 -6.04
CA LEU A 105 -2.72 -13.69 -4.84
C LEU A 105 -1.54 -14.62 -5.16
N MET A 106 -1.66 -15.45 -6.19
CA MET A 106 -0.57 -16.33 -6.63
C MET A 106 0.66 -15.52 -7.06
N LEU A 107 0.47 -14.41 -7.77
CA LEU A 107 1.55 -13.50 -8.14
C LEU A 107 2.23 -12.91 -6.90
N HIS A 108 1.48 -12.46 -5.90
CA HIS A 108 2.03 -11.89 -4.67
C HIS A 108 2.86 -12.92 -3.90
N ILE A 109 2.33 -14.13 -3.72
CA ILE A 109 3.02 -15.24 -3.03
C ILE A 109 4.29 -15.63 -3.78
N LEU A 110 4.21 -15.81 -5.11
CA LEU A 110 5.38 -16.17 -5.92
C LEU A 110 6.48 -15.11 -5.80
N MET A 111 6.13 -13.83 -5.92
CA MET A 111 7.09 -12.73 -5.80
C MET A 111 7.69 -12.66 -4.39
N ALA A 112 6.89 -12.87 -3.35
CA ALA A 112 7.36 -12.91 -1.96
C ALA A 112 8.38 -14.05 -1.76
N ILE A 113 8.05 -15.27 -2.19
CA ILE A 113 8.94 -16.43 -2.10
C ILE A 113 10.25 -16.17 -2.83
N LEU A 114 10.19 -15.69 -4.09
CA LEU A 114 11.39 -15.40 -4.87
C LEU A 114 12.25 -14.31 -4.22
N PHE A 115 11.62 -13.22 -3.76
CA PHE A 115 12.30 -12.13 -3.09
C PHE A 115 13.05 -12.62 -1.85
N PHE A 116 12.36 -13.26 -0.92
CA PHE A 116 12.97 -13.74 0.32
C PHE A 116 13.98 -14.86 0.09
N PHE A 117 13.77 -15.75 -0.89
CA PHE A 117 14.76 -16.74 -1.28
C PHE A 117 16.10 -16.09 -1.66
N TYR A 118 16.08 -15.04 -2.49
CA TYR A 118 17.30 -14.33 -2.86
C TYR A 118 17.89 -13.49 -1.72
N GLN A 119 17.04 -12.89 -0.87
CA GLN A 119 17.52 -12.11 0.28
C GLN A 119 18.16 -12.97 1.36
N ILE A 120 17.63 -14.17 1.62
CA ILE A 120 18.18 -15.12 2.59
C ILE A 120 19.51 -15.68 2.10
N LYS A 121 19.62 -15.99 0.79
CA LYS A 121 20.87 -16.52 0.20
C LYS A 121 22.08 -15.60 0.37
N ASN A 122 21.86 -14.27 0.41
CA ASN A 122 22.90 -13.26 0.61
C ASN A 122 22.52 -12.30 1.74
N PHE A 123 22.12 -12.86 2.89
CA PHE A 123 21.56 -12.08 3.99
C PHE A 123 22.58 -11.10 4.58
N LYS A 124 22.16 -9.83 4.67
CA LYS A 124 22.82 -8.79 5.45
C LYS A 124 21.74 -7.95 6.08
N ILE A 125 21.79 -7.78 7.41
CA ILE A 125 20.78 -7.00 8.13
C ILE A 125 20.69 -5.55 7.64
N ALA A 126 21.82 -4.95 7.22
CA ALA A 126 21.85 -3.62 6.61
C ALA A 126 21.03 -3.48 5.31
N ASN A 127 20.77 -4.59 4.60
CA ASN A 127 19.95 -4.63 3.38
C ASN A 127 18.46 -4.58 3.66
N ILE A 128 18.03 -4.89 4.89
CA ILE A 128 16.62 -4.81 5.28
C ILE A 128 16.22 -3.35 5.20
N VAL A 129 15.12 -3.06 4.51
CA VAL A 129 14.56 -1.72 4.40
C VAL A 129 13.07 -1.79 4.73
N PRO A 130 12.45 -0.71 5.22
CA PRO A 130 11.02 -0.69 5.55
C PRO A 130 10.07 -1.25 4.49
N SER A 131 10.38 -1.11 3.19
CA SER A 131 9.55 -1.69 2.12
C SER A 131 9.47 -3.22 2.13
N TRP A 132 10.29 -3.91 2.92
CA TRP A 132 10.20 -5.37 3.07
C TRP A 132 8.89 -5.82 3.71
N PHE A 133 8.22 -4.97 4.49
CA PHE A 133 6.87 -5.28 5.01
C PHE A 133 5.84 -5.54 3.91
N LEU A 134 6.05 -4.99 2.71
CA LEU A 134 5.06 -5.05 1.63
C LEU A 134 4.80 -6.46 1.11
N TYR A 135 5.70 -7.43 1.30
CA TYR A 135 5.42 -8.83 0.96
C TYR A 135 4.72 -9.58 2.10
N PRO A 136 5.29 -9.69 3.32
CA PRO A 136 4.69 -10.54 4.33
C PRO A 136 3.38 -9.95 4.87
N VAL A 137 3.34 -8.63 5.11
CA VAL A 137 2.15 -7.95 5.62
C VAL A 137 1.22 -7.56 4.48
N GLY A 138 1.75 -7.22 3.30
CA GLY A 138 0.92 -6.87 2.14
C GLY A 138 0.03 -8.01 1.62
N LEU A 139 0.34 -9.26 1.96
CA LEU A 139 -0.52 -10.42 1.69
C LEU A 139 -1.93 -10.26 2.31
N ILE A 140 -2.04 -9.49 3.40
CA ILE A 140 -3.31 -9.19 4.06
C ILE A 140 -4.32 -8.51 3.12
N SER A 141 -3.87 -7.80 2.07
CA SER A 141 -4.76 -7.21 1.06
C SER A 141 -5.65 -8.25 0.38
N SER A 142 -5.23 -9.52 0.33
CA SER A 142 -6.05 -10.59 -0.23
C SER A 142 -7.28 -10.93 0.63
N SER A 143 -7.24 -10.65 1.93
CA SER A 143 -8.34 -10.95 2.85
C SER A 143 -9.56 -10.04 2.63
N LEU A 144 -9.35 -8.79 2.18
CA LEU A 144 -10.39 -7.77 2.02
C LEU A 144 -11.50 -8.23 1.07
N ALA A 145 -11.11 -8.76 -0.10
CA ALA A 145 -12.04 -9.33 -1.06
C ALA A 145 -12.43 -10.80 -0.74
N GLY A 146 -11.59 -11.52 0.01
CA GLY A 146 -11.73 -12.97 0.23
C GLY A 146 -13.06 -13.34 0.89
N THR A 147 -13.48 -12.58 1.91
CA THR A 147 -14.76 -12.76 2.61
C THR A 147 -15.94 -12.55 1.66
N GLN A 148 -15.86 -11.55 0.77
CA GLN A 148 -16.90 -11.28 -0.23
C GLN A 148 -17.06 -12.44 -1.24
N PHE A 149 -16.00 -13.22 -1.47
CA PHE A 149 -16.04 -14.42 -2.30
C PHE A 149 -16.45 -15.70 -1.55
N GLY A 150 -16.84 -15.59 -0.28
CA GLY A 150 -17.22 -16.73 0.57
C GLY A 150 -16.05 -17.44 1.24
N HIS A 151 -14.83 -16.87 1.20
CA HIS A 151 -13.63 -17.45 1.80
C HIS A 151 -13.31 -16.83 3.17
N THR A 152 -14.30 -16.76 4.06
CA THR A 152 -14.17 -16.11 5.38
C THR A 152 -13.05 -16.72 6.24
N VAL A 153 -12.99 -18.06 6.34
CA VAL A 153 -11.94 -18.75 7.11
C VAL A 153 -10.54 -18.42 6.60
N TYR A 154 -10.37 -18.34 5.28
CA TYR A 154 -9.12 -17.92 4.67
C TYR A 154 -8.79 -16.47 5.05
N SER A 155 -9.76 -15.56 4.95
CA SER A 155 -9.58 -14.14 5.23
C SER A 155 -9.19 -13.88 6.68
N GLU A 156 -9.88 -14.48 7.65
CA GLU A 156 -9.55 -14.41 9.08
C GLU A 156 -8.16 -15.02 9.37
N THR A 157 -7.85 -16.16 8.76
CA THR A 157 -6.55 -16.83 8.93
C THR A 157 -5.42 -15.96 8.40
N ILE A 158 -5.54 -15.44 7.18
CA ILE A 158 -4.52 -14.57 6.57
C ILE A 158 -4.38 -13.27 7.33
N ALA A 159 -5.48 -12.67 7.79
CA ALA A 159 -5.43 -11.49 8.65
C ALA A 159 -4.65 -11.77 9.93
N SER A 160 -4.97 -12.85 10.65
CA SER A 160 -4.27 -13.26 11.88
C SER A 160 -2.78 -13.50 11.66
N VAL A 161 -2.43 -14.24 10.60
CA VAL A 161 -1.03 -14.54 10.25
C VAL A 161 -0.27 -13.25 9.94
N CYS A 162 -0.86 -12.34 9.15
CA CYS A 162 -0.22 -11.07 8.80
C CYS A 162 -0.08 -10.13 10.01
N ILE A 163 -1.03 -10.12 10.94
CA ILE A 163 -0.93 -9.42 12.23
C ILE A 163 0.28 -9.94 13.02
N ALA A 164 0.39 -11.26 13.19
CA ALA A 164 1.50 -11.87 13.90
C ALA A 164 2.87 -11.56 13.24
N ILE A 165 2.94 -11.67 11.91
CA ILE A 165 4.11 -11.31 11.12
C ILE A 165 4.48 -9.84 11.32
N TYR A 166 3.50 -8.93 11.34
CA TYR A 166 3.76 -7.51 11.55
C TYR A 166 4.45 -7.27 12.90
N PHE A 167 3.91 -7.83 13.99
CA PHE A 167 4.48 -7.69 15.34
C PHE A 167 5.89 -8.31 15.44
N PHE A 168 6.18 -9.36 14.67
CA PHE A 168 7.53 -9.93 14.60
C PHE A 168 8.50 -9.06 13.77
N MET A 169 8.05 -8.56 12.62
CA MET A 169 8.89 -7.79 11.71
C MET A 169 9.19 -6.38 12.22
N LEU A 170 8.28 -5.77 12.99
CA LEU A 170 8.44 -4.40 13.49
C LEU A 170 9.72 -4.23 14.35
N PRO A 171 9.96 -5.03 15.40
CA PRO A 171 11.20 -4.97 16.16
C PRO A 171 12.46 -5.15 15.29
N LEU A 172 12.41 -6.06 14.32
CA LEU A 172 13.53 -6.34 13.42
C LEU A 172 13.87 -5.16 12.51
N VAL A 173 12.86 -4.52 11.92
CA VAL A 173 13.06 -3.32 11.09
C VAL A 173 13.52 -2.14 11.93
N LEU A 174 12.94 -1.94 13.12
CA LEU A 174 13.35 -0.88 14.05
C LEU A 174 14.80 -1.07 14.53
N TYR A 175 15.18 -2.30 14.91
CA TYR A 175 16.55 -2.65 15.25
C TYR A 175 17.51 -2.25 14.13
N ARG A 176 17.20 -2.63 12.88
CA ARG A 176 18.01 -2.25 11.73
C ARG A 176 18.10 -0.73 11.55
N LEU A 177 17.02 0.01 11.76
CA LEU A 177 17.03 1.47 11.57
C LEU A 177 17.88 2.19 12.61
N VAL A 178 17.94 1.66 13.83
CA VAL A 178 18.70 2.21 14.95
C VAL A 178 20.18 1.81 14.89
N PHE A 179 20.48 0.53 14.64
CA PHE A 179 21.82 -0.02 14.84
C PHE A 179 22.66 -0.19 13.56
N GLU A 180 22.05 -0.30 12.38
CA GLU A 180 22.78 -0.59 11.11
C GLU A 180 23.08 0.67 10.28
N GLY A 181 23.04 1.84 10.92
CA GLY A 181 23.31 3.12 10.28
C GLY A 181 22.23 3.60 9.30
N MET A 182 22.46 4.79 8.75
CA MET A 182 21.48 5.47 7.90
C MET A 182 21.18 4.71 6.61
N LEU A 183 19.90 4.72 6.21
CA LEU A 183 19.48 4.25 4.90
C LEU A 183 20.19 5.02 3.78
N ARG A 184 20.62 4.26 2.75
CA ARG A 184 21.13 4.83 1.48
C ARG A 184 20.11 5.83 0.93
N LYS A 185 20.58 6.92 0.30
CA LYS A 185 19.73 8.02 -0.19
C LYS A 185 18.49 7.54 -0.98
N ARG A 186 18.65 6.53 -1.85
CA ARG A 186 17.56 5.94 -2.65
C ARG A 186 16.51 5.17 -1.83
N ALA A 187 16.88 4.63 -0.66
CA ALA A 187 15.99 3.86 0.22
C ALA A 187 15.28 4.74 1.26
N ARG A 188 15.71 5.98 1.50
CA ARG A 188 15.09 6.87 2.50
C ARG A 188 13.58 7.07 2.34
N PRO A 189 13.01 7.18 1.12
CA PRO A 189 11.55 7.28 0.97
C PRO A 189 10.79 6.09 1.55
N THR A 190 11.43 4.92 1.70
CA THR A 190 10.76 3.75 2.28
C THR A 190 10.41 3.92 3.76
N ILE A 191 11.02 4.87 4.49
CA ILE A 191 10.60 5.19 5.86
C ILE A 191 9.11 5.55 5.90
N ALA A 192 8.62 6.28 4.89
CA ALA A 192 7.20 6.63 4.79
C ALA A 192 6.30 5.40 4.58
N ILE A 193 6.83 4.27 4.13
CA ILE A 193 6.05 3.03 3.98
C ILE A 193 5.71 2.44 5.34
N MET A 194 6.42 2.76 6.44
CA MET A 194 6.19 2.10 7.74
C MET A 194 4.78 2.23 8.30
N ALA A 195 4.02 3.28 7.97
CA ALA A 195 2.62 3.35 8.41
C ALA A 195 1.66 2.50 7.57
N ALA A 196 2.00 2.16 6.32
CA ALA A 196 1.10 1.39 5.47
C ALA A 196 0.79 -0.01 6.04
N PRO A 197 1.77 -0.84 6.46
CA PRO A 197 1.52 -2.17 6.99
C PRO A 197 0.56 -2.16 8.17
N ILE A 198 0.79 -1.32 9.18
CA ILE A 198 -0.06 -1.31 10.38
C ILE A 198 -1.47 -0.80 10.10
N ASN A 199 -1.62 0.27 9.32
CA ASN A 199 -2.94 0.80 8.97
C ASN A 199 -3.72 -0.19 8.10
N LEU A 200 -3.04 -0.89 7.18
CA LEU A 200 -3.64 -1.95 6.38
C LEU A 200 -4.06 -3.14 7.25
N THR A 201 -3.21 -3.53 8.21
CA THR A 201 -3.50 -4.59 9.16
C THR A 201 -4.70 -4.25 10.04
N LEU A 202 -4.77 -3.04 10.60
CA LEU A 202 -5.91 -2.56 11.37
C LEU A 202 -7.20 -2.57 10.53
N SER A 203 -7.14 -2.03 9.32
CA SER A 203 -8.29 -1.99 8.40
C SER A 203 -8.81 -3.40 8.10
N ALA A 204 -7.92 -4.33 7.73
CA ALA A 204 -8.30 -5.70 7.43
C ALA A 204 -8.77 -6.49 8.67
N TYR A 205 -8.23 -6.19 9.86
CA TYR A 205 -8.73 -6.78 11.11
C TYR A 205 -10.19 -6.37 11.36
N LEU A 206 -10.49 -5.08 11.28
CA LEU A 206 -11.85 -4.55 11.45
C LEU A 206 -12.82 -4.98 10.34
N VAL A 207 -12.33 -5.40 9.17
CA VAL A 207 -13.16 -5.94 8.07
C VAL A 207 -13.51 -7.40 8.26
N ASN A 208 -12.54 -8.22 8.65
CA ASN A 208 -12.66 -9.67 8.56
C ASN A 208 -13.20 -10.32 9.84
N PHE A 209 -13.16 -9.61 10.97
CA PHE A 209 -13.63 -10.14 12.25
C PHE A 209 -14.97 -9.48 12.61
N PRO A 210 -16.07 -10.25 12.75
CA PRO A 210 -17.36 -9.69 13.15
C PRO A 210 -17.36 -9.09 14.56
N GLU A 211 -16.57 -9.67 15.47
CA GLU A 211 -16.40 -9.19 16.85
C GLU A 211 -14.89 -8.99 17.12
N PRO A 212 -14.30 -7.86 16.67
CA PRO A 212 -12.90 -7.54 16.92
C PRO A 212 -12.63 -7.38 18.42
N ASP A 213 -11.53 -7.96 18.91
CA ASP A 213 -11.06 -7.79 20.28
C ASP A 213 -10.62 -6.33 20.51
N PRO A 214 -11.20 -5.62 21.50
CA PRO A 214 -10.89 -4.21 21.74
C PRO A 214 -9.42 -3.96 22.10
N ILE A 215 -8.75 -4.90 22.77
CA ILE A 215 -7.35 -4.75 23.20
C ILE A 215 -6.43 -4.80 21.98
N LEU A 216 -6.60 -5.79 21.11
CA LEU A 216 -5.85 -5.89 19.86
C LEU A 216 -6.15 -4.71 18.94
N THR A 217 -7.41 -4.30 18.82
CA THR A 217 -7.80 -3.09 18.08
C THR A 217 -7.09 -1.86 18.61
N GLY A 218 -7.07 -1.64 19.92
CA GLY A 218 -6.37 -0.52 20.56
C GLY A 218 -4.86 -0.56 20.34
N ALA A 219 -4.24 -1.74 20.43
CA ALA A 219 -2.80 -1.91 20.17
C ALA A 219 -2.45 -1.59 18.71
N LEU A 220 -3.22 -2.10 17.76
CA LEU A 220 -3.04 -1.82 16.34
C LEU A 220 -3.27 -0.33 16.04
N ALA A 221 -4.32 0.27 16.60
CA ALA A 221 -4.64 1.69 16.46
C ALA A 221 -3.55 2.61 17.03
N GLY A 222 -3.04 2.32 18.22
CA GLY A 222 -1.96 3.11 18.83
C GLY A 222 -0.70 3.14 17.96
N ILE A 223 -0.30 1.99 17.42
CA ILE A 223 0.84 1.90 16.50
C ILE A 223 0.51 2.59 15.17
N ALA A 224 -0.71 2.41 14.64
CA ALA A 224 -1.14 3.01 13.39
C ALA A 224 -1.07 4.54 13.44
N ILE A 225 -1.68 5.16 14.45
CA ILE A 225 -1.66 6.61 14.66
C ILE A 225 -0.22 7.10 14.84
N THR A 226 0.58 6.41 15.66
CA THR A 226 1.98 6.79 15.88
C THR A 226 2.79 6.77 14.57
N MET A 227 2.66 5.71 13.77
CA MET A 227 3.37 5.60 12.50
C MET A 227 2.88 6.63 11.48
N THR A 228 1.60 6.92 11.43
CA THR A 228 1.04 7.98 10.58
C THR A 228 1.58 9.35 10.98
N LEU A 229 1.64 9.66 12.28
CA LEU A 229 2.25 10.91 12.76
C LEU A 229 3.74 11.02 12.39
N LEU A 230 4.49 9.91 12.43
CA LEU A 230 5.88 9.87 11.98
C LEU A 230 6.04 10.14 10.46
N ILE A 231 5.05 9.79 9.64
CA ILE A 231 5.07 10.11 8.21
C ILE A 231 5.03 11.63 7.97
N TYR A 232 4.29 12.40 8.77
CA TYR A 232 4.26 13.86 8.61
C TYR A 232 5.64 14.49 8.75
N LEU A 233 6.45 14.01 9.68
CA LEU A 233 7.84 14.43 9.81
C LEU A 233 8.65 14.13 8.55
N CYS A 234 8.34 13.02 7.87
CA CYS A 234 8.96 12.67 6.60
C CYS A 234 8.47 13.56 5.44
N TYR A 235 7.20 13.96 5.42
CA TYR A 235 6.61 14.79 4.36
C TYR A 235 7.29 16.15 4.23
N PHE A 236 7.58 16.83 5.35
CA PHE A 236 8.32 18.10 5.30
C PHE A 236 9.67 18.00 4.58
N ARG A 237 10.33 16.83 4.67
CA ARG A 237 11.61 16.58 4.01
C ARG A 237 11.43 16.10 2.56
N LEU A 238 10.43 15.26 2.31
CA LEU A 238 10.15 14.67 0.99
C LEU A 238 9.62 15.71 0.00
N LEU A 239 8.75 16.62 0.44
CA LEU A 239 8.19 17.69 -0.39
C LEU A 239 9.26 18.70 -0.87
N ARG A 240 10.40 18.79 -0.18
CA ARG A 240 11.53 19.65 -0.59
C ARG A 240 12.42 19.00 -1.65
N LEU A 241 12.21 17.72 -1.98
CA LEU A 241 13.02 17.02 -2.98
C LEU A 241 12.46 17.25 -4.38
N LYS A 242 13.34 17.32 -5.37
CA LYS A 242 12.94 17.21 -6.78
C LYS A 242 12.23 15.88 -6.99
N PHE A 243 11.14 15.90 -7.77
CA PHE A 243 10.37 14.68 -8.03
C PHE A 243 11.27 13.58 -8.58
N GLN A 244 11.13 12.38 -8.01
CA GLN A 244 11.73 11.15 -8.50
C GLN A 244 10.70 10.02 -8.31
N PRO A 245 10.67 8.99 -9.18
CA PRO A 245 9.59 8.00 -9.16
C PRO A 245 9.41 7.29 -7.82
N SER A 246 10.47 7.10 -7.03
CA SER A 246 10.40 6.45 -5.72
C SER A 246 9.56 7.20 -4.69
N ILE A 247 9.26 8.50 -4.91
CA ILE A 247 8.35 9.28 -4.06
C ILE A 247 6.93 8.71 -4.13
N ALA A 248 6.54 8.02 -5.20
CA ALA A 248 5.22 7.41 -5.32
C ALA A 248 4.86 6.46 -4.16
N ALA A 249 5.86 5.90 -3.48
CA ALA A 249 5.69 5.05 -2.32
C ALA A 249 4.99 5.74 -1.13
N ILE A 250 4.89 7.07 -1.11
CA ILE A 250 4.21 7.81 -0.04
C ILE A 250 2.69 7.85 -0.18
N THR A 251 2.17 7.59 -1.38
CA THR A 251 0.75 7.79 -1.68
C THR A 251 -0.15 6.85 -0.88
N PHE A 252 0.10 5.54 -0.99
CA PHE A 252 -0.70 4.53 -0.32
C PHE A 252 -0.69 4.63 1.22
N PRO A 253 0.45 4.86 1.92
CA PRO A 253 0.45 5.06 3.37
C PRO A 253 -0.57 6.07 3.92
N SER A 254 -0.70 7.27 3.31
CA SER A 254 -1.71 8.24 3.75
C SER A 254 -3.13 7.79 3.44
N VAL A 255 -3.35 7.21 2.25
CA VAL A 255 -4.65 6.68 1.85
C VAL A 255 -5.14 5.60 2.83
N ILE A 256 -4.30 4.60 3.10
CA ILE A 256 -4.70 3.50 3.98
C ILE A 256 -4.83 3.94 5.43
N SER A 257 -4.10 4.98 5.86
CA SER A 257 -4.31 5.57 7.17
C SER A 257 -5.68 6.21 7.31
N SER A 258 -6.13 6.98 6.31
CA SER A 258 -7.49 7.54 6.30
C SER A 258 -8.57 6.45 6.37
N ILE A 259 -8.40 5.37 5.61
CA ILE A 259 -9.30 4.20 5.63
C ILE A 259 -9.33 3.54 7.01
N ALA A 260 -8.16 3.32 7.62
CA ALA A 260 -8.06 2.68 8.93
C ALA A 260 -8.74 3.52 10.02
N MET A 261 -8.58 4.86 9.98
CA MET A 261 -9.22 5.77 10.94
C MET A 261 -10.74 5.82 10.76
N TYR A 262 -11.24 5.70 9.52
CA TYR A 262 -12.68 5.58 9.26
C TYR A 262 -13.24 4.35 9.96
N ARG A 263 -12.65 3.17 9.69
CA ARG A 263 -13.08 1.89 10.27
C ARG A 263 -12.95 1.87 11.79
N LEU A 264 -11.89 2.49 12.32
CA LEU A 264 -11.70 2.61 13.74
C LEU A 264 -12.77 3.49 14.40
N THR A 265 -13.19 4.56 13.73
CA THR A 265 -14.30 5.40 14.20
C THR A 265 -15.59 4.61 14.23
N ASP A 266 -15.92 3.91 13.14
CA ASP A 266 -17.12 3.07 13.00
C ASP A 266 -17.20 2.00 14.10
N PHE A 267 -16.06 1.35 14.42
CA PHE A 267 -15.97 0.39 15.52
C PHE A 267 -16.31 0.98 16.90
N PHE A 268 -15.94 2.25 17.16
CA PHE A 268 -16.15 2.90 18.45
C PHE A 268 -17.40 3.79 18.52
N GLU A 269 -18.08 4.05 17.40
CA GLU A 269 -19.15 5.07 17.33
C GLU A 269 -20.32 4.78 18.27
N GLY A 270 -20.69 3.50 18.42
CA GLY A 270 -21.81 3.08 19.29
C GLY A 270 -21.52 3.18 20.79
N GLU A 271 -20.28 2.94 21.21
CA GLU A 271 -19.90 2.86 22.64
C GLU A 271 -19.14 4.09 23.14
N TYR A 272 -18.38 4.77 22.28
CA TYR A 272 -17.51 5.89 22.63
C TYR A 272 -17.67 7.08 21.66
N PRO A 273 -18.82 7.80 21.69
CA PRO A 273 -19.07 8.92 20.76
C PRO A 273 -18.05 10.06 20.81
N HIS A 274 -17.35 10.22 21.94
CA HIS A 274 -16.28 11.21 22.11
C HIS A 274 -15.03 10.90 21.27
N TRP A 275 -14.92 9.71 20.68
CA TRP A 275 -13.81 9.31 19.81
C TRP A 275 -14.00 9.72 18.35
N HIS A 276 -15.07 10.47 18.03
CA HIS A 276 -15.31 11.04 16.70
C HIS A 276 -14.16 11.93 16.18
N TRP A 277 -13.23 12.37 17.05
CA TRP A 277 -12.00 13.03 16.59
C TRP A 277 -11.16 12.16 15.64
N LEU A 278 -11.27 10.83 15.74
CA LEU A 278 -10.64 9.86 14.81
C LEU A 278 -11.17 10.03 13.38
N HIS A 279 -12.47 10.30 13.21
CA HIS A 279 -13.06 10.60 11.93
C HIS A 279 -12.46 11.87 11.33
N ASN A 280 -12.37 12.93 12.13
CA ASN A 280 -11.79 14.20 11.69
C ASN A 280 -10.31 14.05 11.33
N PHE A 281 -9.56 13.28 12.12
CA PHE A 281 -8.17 12.95 11.84
C PHE A 281 -8.04 12.16 10.53
N GLY A 282 -8.87 11.15 10.32
CA GLY A 282 -8.90 10.37 9.09
C GLY A 282 -9.36 11.16 7.85
N PHE A 283 -10.23 12.15 8.02
CA PHE A 283 -10.61 13.09 6.95
C PHE A 283 -9.47 14.07 6.61
N LEU A 284 -8.69 14.49 7.61
CA LEU A 284 -7.46 15.25 7.39
C LEU A 284 -6.44 14.40 6.62
N GLU A 285 -6.26 13.13 6.98
CA GLU A 285 -5.43 12.18 6.22
C GLU A 285 -5.93 12.01 4.78
N LEU A 286 -7.26 11.96 4.55
CA LEU A 286 -7.84 11.89 3.22
C LEU A 286 -7.44 13.09 2.36
N SER A 287 -7.47 14.28 2.95
CA SER A 287 -7.09 15.53 2.30
C SER A 287 -5.60 15.51 1.92
N VAL A 288 -4.74 15.11 2.85
CA VAL A 288 -3.29 14.98 2.62
C VAL A 288 -3.00 13.91 1.56
N ALA A 289 -3.69 12.77 1.63
CA ALA A 289 -3.57 11.68 0.65
C ALA A 289 -3.95 12.15 -0.76
N THR A 290 -5.04 12.89 -0.88
CA THR A 290 -5.50 13.47 -2.15
C THR A 290 -4.44 14.39 -2.75
N LEU A 291 -3.89 15.31 -1.94
CA LEU A 291 -2.82 16.21 -2.38
C LEU A 291 -1.56 15.45 -2.80
N ALA A 292 -1.14 14.46 -2.02
CA ALA A 292 0.03 13.63 -2.33
C ALA A 292 -0.14 12.85 -3.64
N VAL A 293 -1.32 12.26 -3.85
CA VAL A 293 -1.65 11.53 -5.08
C VAL A 293 -1.67 12.46 -6.30
N ILE A 294 -2.26 13.66 -6.19
CA ILE A 294 -2.25 14.66 -7.26
C ILE A 294 -0.82 15.10 -7.58
N TRP A 295 -0.03 15.43 -6.56
CA TRP A 295 1.36 15.86 -6.72
C TRP A 295 2.22 14.80 -7.40
N VAL A 296 2.12 13.54 -6.95
CA VAL A 296 2.86 12.42 -7.54
C VAL A 296 2.40 12.16 -8.98
N SER A 297 1.09 12.22 -9.26
CA SER A 297 0.54 12.06 -10.61
C SER A 297 1.08 13.13 -11.56
N PHE A 298 1.11 14.39 -11.14
CA PHE A 298 1.73 15.47 -11.92
C PHE A 298 3.22 15.22 -12.16
N GLY A 299 3.94 14.72 -11.15
CA GLY A 299 5.33 14.33 -11.29
C GLY A 299 5.57 13.24 -12.36
N PHE A 300 4.70 12.23 -12.42
CA PHE A 300 4.74 11.20 -13.48
C PHE A 300 4.40 11.78 -14.85
N ILE A 301 3.39 12.65 -14.96
CA ILE A 301 3.03 13.32 -16.22
C ILE A 301 4.23 14.11 -16.75
N LYS A 302 4.87 14.94 -15.91
CA LYS A 302 6.08 15.70 -16.28
C LYS A 302 7.26 14.80 -16.66
N MET A 303 7.40 13.64 -16.03
CA MET A 303 8.44 12.67 -16.36
C MET A 303 8.20 12.02 -17.73
N TYR A 304 6.96 11.69 -18.07
CA TYR A 304 6.61 11.07 -19.36
C TYR A 304 6.53 12.08 -20.51
N TRP A 305 6.12 13.31 -20.23
CA TRP A 305 6.02 14.42 -21.17
C TRP A 305 6.82 15.63 -20.66
N PRO A 306 8.16 15.59 -20.76
CA PRO A 306 9.02 16.68 -20.28
C PRO A 306 8.77 18.02 -21.00
N GLU A 307 8.20 17.98 -22.22
CA GLU A 307 7.81 19.15 -23.01
C GLU A 307 6.75 20.02 -22.31
N LEU A 308 5.87 19.43 -21.49
CA LEU A 308 4.87 20.16 -20.71
C LEU A 308 5.46 20.94 -19.53
N GLY A 309 6.70 20.64 -19.15
CA GLY A 309 7.39 21.25 -18.02
C GLY A 309 8.46 22.27 -18.39
N GLN A 310 8.63 22.56 -19.68
CA GLN A 310 9.42 23.68 -20.17
C GLN A 310 8.51 24.91 -20.22
N GLU A 311 8.46 25.64 -19.09
CA GLU A 311 8.01 27.03 -19.15
C GLU A 311 8.97 27.80 -20.09
N LYS A 312 8.41 28.46 -21.10
CA LYS A 312 9.11 29.48 -21.89
C LYS A 312 9.50 30.65 -21.00
#